data_AF-A0A3A3GA17-F1
#
_entry.id   AF-A0A3A3GA17-F1
#
_cell.length_a   1.000
_cell.length_b   1.000
_cell.length_c   1.000
_cell.angle_alpha   90.00
_cell.angle_beta   90.00
_cell.angle_gamma   90.00
#
_symmetry.space_group_name_H-M   'P 1'
#
loop_
_entity.id
_entity.type
_entity.pdbx_description
1 polymer ?
#
loop_
_entity_poly.entity_id
_entity_poly.type
_entity_poly.pdbx_seq_one_letter_code
_entity_poly.pdbx_strand_id
1 'polypeptide(L)'
;MLDDAPTTLLAGQGDGTVSPTEDWEFHRRVAWHGDLRRHPISSKEVKAYRGQNPLSTIATLKEGKEQILDLVRARVEESDIAELAERDGESDSEKLFVLIEARRGQGKYRDELLALWDGRCSVTGCAVLPVIRASHAKAWRDSSDWERLDPNNGLPLTANLDALFDRGLIGFDDAGQMLLSHELCDADLDLLGLPAPLRKRPTEAQMHYLRDHRERYALT
;
A
#
# COMPACT_ATOMS: atom_id res chain seq x y z
N MET A 1 -53.78 25.29 -4.15
CA MET A 1 -54.43 24.02 -4.53
C MET A 1 -53.40 23.22 -5.31
N LEU A 2 -53.20 21.97 -4.89
CA LEU A 2 -52.29 20.93 -5.43
C LEU A 2 -50.80 21.15 -5.10
N ASP A 3 -50.01 20.23 -4.55
CA ASP A 3 -50.21 18.98 -3.81
C ASP A 3 -48.84 18.68 -3.15
N ASP A 4 -48.78 18.57 -1.82
CA ASP A 4 -47.59 18.18 -1.04
C ASP A 4 -47.52 16.66 -0.94
N ALA A 5 -46.86 16.00 -1.88
CA ALA A 5 -46.53 14.58 -1.77
C ALA A 5 -45.07 14.41 -1.29
N PRO A 6 -44.82 13.71 -0.17
CA PRO A 6 -43.47 13.44 0.31
C PRO A 6 -42.79 12.44 -0.63
N THR A 7 -41.69 12.86 -1.25
CA THR A 7 -40.84 11.94 -2.01
C THR A 7 -40.05 11.07 -1.03
N THR A 8 -40.50 9.83 -0.87
CA THR A 8 -39.81 8.79 -0.10
C THR A 8 -38.50 8.43 -0.82
N LEU A 9 -37.36 8.92 -0.30
CA LEU A 9 -36.04 8.37 -0.62
C LEU A 9 -35.92 7.01 0.07
N LEU A 10 -36.49 5.94 -0.50
CA LEU A 10 -36.16 4.53 -0.22
C LEU A 10 -37.01 3.64 -1.15
N ALA A 11 -36.70 3.68 -2.44
CA ALA A 11 -37.13 2.67 -3.41
C ALA A 11 -36.03 2.48 -4.45
N GLY A 12 -34.85 2.06 -3.98
CA GLY A 12 -33.79 1.49 -4.81
C GLY A 12 -33.36 0.21 -4.12
N GLN A 13 -33.52 -0.92 -4.81
CA GLN A 13 -33.28 -2.27 -4.31
C GLN A 13 -31.85 -2.40 -3.73
N GLY A 14 -31.77 -2.42 -2.41
CA GLY A 14 -30.59 -2.84 -1.66
C GLY A 14 -31.09 -3.72 -0.53
N ASP A 15 -30.91 -5.02 -0.67
CA ASP A 15 -31.15 -6.00 0.36
C ASP A 15 -30.20 -5.74 1.54
N GLY A 16 -30.68 -5.01 2.53
CA GLY A 16 -30.04 -4.99 3.84
C GLY A 16 -30.14 -6.37 4.48
N THR A 17 -29.31 -7.31 4.04
CA THR A 17 -29.17 -8.66 4.59
C THR A 17 -28.50 -8.51 5.95
N VAL A 18 -29.32 -8.62 7.00
CA VAL A 18 -28.81 -8.96 8.32
C VAL A 18 -28.26 -10.39 8.20
N SER A 19 -26.98 -10.58 8.51
CA SER A 19 -26.34 -11.90 8.48
C SER A 19 -27.13 -12.89 9.34
N PRO A 20 -27.59 -14.03 8.81
CA PRO A 20 -28.36 -15.01 9.57
C PRO A 20 -27.50 -15.86 10.53
N THR A 21 -26.19 -15.60 10.62
CA THR A 21 -25.23 -16.40 11.41
C THR A 21 -24.75 -15.71 12.69
N GLU A 22 -25.31 -14.56 13.06
CA GLU A 22 -24.89 -13.81 14.24
C GLU A 22 -25.74 -14.14 15.48
N ASP A 23 -25.10 -14.10 16.65
CA ASP A 23 -25.67 -14.58 17.92
C ASP A 23 -26.78 -13.66 18.47
N TRP A 24 -27.72 -14.23 19.22
CA TRP A 24 -28.91 -13.53 19.74
C TRP A 24 -28.56 -12.38 20.70
N GLU A 25 -27.42 -12.46 21.40
CA GLU A 25 -26.91 -11.36 22.23
C GLU A 25 -26.50 -10.13 21.42
N PHE A 26 -25.98 -10.32 20.21
CA PHE A 26 -25.62 -9.22 19.31
C PHE A 26 -26.88 -8.45 18.90
N HIS A 27 -27.91 -9.16 18.44
CA HIS A 27 -29.19 -8.55 18.06
C HIS A 27 -29.88 -7.81 19.22
N ARG A 28 -29.75 -8.29 20.45
CA ARG A 28 -30.27 -7.59 21.65
C ARG A 28 -29.49 -6.30 21.96
N ARG A 29 -28.18 -6.25 21.68
CA ARG A 29 -27.33 -5.06 21.88
C ARG A 29 -27.53 -3.98 20.82
N VAL A 30 -27.90 -4.35 19.60
CA VAL A 30 -28.25 -3.40 18.52
C VAL A 30 -29.76 -3.12 18.42
N ALA A 31 -30.54 -3.33 19.49
CA ALA A 31 -31.99 -3.06 19.50
C ALA A 31 -32.37 -1.63 19.07
N TRP A 32 -31.46 -0.66 19.19
CA TRP A 32 -31.64 0.72 18.70
C TRP A 32 -31.71 0.82 17.15
N HIS A 33 -31.14 -0.12 16.40
CA HIS A 33 -31.25 -0.16 14.94
C HIS A 33 -32.61 -0.70 14.46
N GLY A 34 -33.38 -1.36 15.33
CA GLY A 34 -34.71 -1.90 15.01
C GLY A 34 -35.79 -0.83 14.86
N ASP A 35 -35.54 0.41 15.31
CA ASP A 35 -36.55 1.48 15.30
C ASP A 35 -36.42 2.44 14.11
N LEU A 36 -35.27 2.51 13.45
CA LEU A 36 -35.05 3.43 12.31
C LEU A 36 -35.92 3.11 11.08
N ARG A 37 -36.50 1.90 11.01
CA ARG A 37 -37.47 1.52 9.97
C ARG A 37 -38.89 1.99 10.28
N ARG A 38 -39.25 2.18 11.57
CA ARG A 38 -40.58 2.66 12.01
C ARG A 38 -40.60 4.16 12.26
N HIS A 39 -39.48 4.70 12.73
CA HIS A 39 -39.23 6.11 12.98
C HIS A 39 -37.92 6.53 12.31
N PRO A 40 -37.92 6.79 10.99
CA PRO A 40 -36.71 7.23 10.30
C PRO A 40 -36.25 8.58 10.85
N ILE A 41 -34.97 8.65 11.24
CA ILE A 41 -34.36 9.92 11.65
C ILE A 41 -34.17 10.78 10.40
N SER A 42 -34.75 11.97 10.41
CA SER A 42 -34.64 12.91 9.30
C SER A 42 -33.27 13.61 9.28
N SER A 43 -32.82 14.03 8.09
CA SER A 43 -31.60 14.84 7.94
C SER A 43 -31.63 16.14 8.76
N LYS A 44 -32.83 16.63 9.10
CA LYS A 44 -33.05 17.81 9.95
C LYS A 44 -32.69 17.53 11.41
N GLU A 45 -33.05 16.36 11.93
CA GLU A 45 -32.70 15.92 13.30
C GLU A 45 -31.21 15.63 13.44
N VAL A 46 -30.59 14.98 12.44
CA VAL A 46 -29.13 14.76 12.42
C VAL A 46 -28.36 16.09 12.42
N LYS A 47 -28.83 17.07 11.64
CA LYS A 47 -28.24 18.41 11.59
C LYS A 47 -28.41 19.17 12.90
N ALA A 48 -29.55 19.02 13.58
CA ALA A 48 -29.80 19.64 14.89
C ALA A 48 -28.87 19.06 15.98
N TYR A 49 -28.58 17.75 15.93
CA TYR A 49 -27.69 17.09 16.89
C TYR A 49 -26.21 17.39 16.66
N ARG A 50 -25.73 17.31 15.40
CA ARG A 50 -24.30 17.48 15.07
C ARG A 50 -23.87 18.93 14.83
N GLY A 51 -24.80 19.87 14.74
CA GLY A 51 -24.53 21.27 14.41
C GLY A 51 -24.09 21.54 12.96
N GLN A 52 -23.69 20.49 12.21
CA GLN A 52 -23.29 20.57 10.80
C GLN A 52 -23.94 19.44 9.99
N ASN A 53 -24.12 19.67 8.69
CA ASN A 53 -24.69 18.67 7.79
C ASN A 53 -23.63 17.59 7.48
N PRO A 54 -23.90 16.29 7.64
CA PRO A 54 -22.96 15.23 7.26
C PRO A 54 -22.49 15.33 5.79
N LEU A 55 -23.34 15.83 4.90
CA LEU A 55 -23.00 16.07 3.50
C LEU A 55 -22.02 17.24 3.32
N SER A 56 -22.04 18.24 4.20
CA SER A 56 -21.02 19.30 4.16
C SER A 56 -19.66 18.76 4.58
N THR A 57 -19.60 17.82 5.52
CA THR A 57 -18.34 17.14 5.89
C THR A 57 -17.75 16.35 4.71
N ILE A 58 -18.59 15.70 3.89
CA ILE A 58 -18.16 15.04 2.65
C ILE A 58 -17.67 16.07 1.61
N ALA A 59 -18.29 17.25 1.54
CA ALA A 59 -17.83 18.34 0.69
C ALA A 59 -16.48 18.92 1.17
N THR A 60 -16.28 19.08 2.48
CA THR A 60 -15.01 19.51 3.07
C THR A 60 -13.89 18.50 2.84
N LEU A 61 -14.20 17.19 2.82
CA LEU A 61 -13.25 16.14 2.42
C LEU A 61 -12.89 16.21 0.93
N LYS A 62 -13.81 16.67 0.07
CA LYS A 62 -13.51 16.94 -1.35
C LYS A 62 -12.64 18.19 -1.53
N GLU A 63 -12.85 19.23 -0.73
CA GLU A 63 -12.02 20.45 -0.74
C GLU A 63 -10.61 20.18 -0.20
N GLY A 64 -10.48 19.36 0.84
CA GLY A 64 -9.20 18.91 1.39
C GLY A 64 -8.52 17.80 0.60
N LYS A 65 -9.05 17.43 -0.58
CA LYS A 65 -8.53 16.33 -1.41
C LYS A 65 -7.04 16.52 -1.72
N GLU A 66 -6.62 17.73 -2.08
CA GLU A 66 -5.21 18.00 -2.40
C GLU A 66 -4.29 17.83 -1.19
N GLN A 67 -4.71 18.29 -0.01
CA GLN A 67 -3.91 18.16 1.22
C GLN A 67 -3.83 16.71 1.69
N ILE A 68 -4.91 15.94 1.52
CA ILE A 68 -4.90 14.50 1.75
C ILE A 68 -3.94 13.86 0.73
N LEU A 69 -4.02 14.20 -0.55
CA LEU A 69 -3.12 13.68 -1.57
C LEU A 69 -1.65 14.06 -1.30
N ASP A 70 -1.37 15.24 -0.75
CA ASP A 70 -0.02 15.63 -0.33
C ASP A 70 0.48 14.82 0.86
N LEU A 71 -0.38 14.56 1.85
CA LEU A 71 -0.06 13.66 2.96
C LEU A 71 0.16 12.22 2.48
N VAL A 72 -0.52 11.82 1.40
CA VAL A 72 -0.32 10.53 0.74
C VAL A 72 1.02 10.51 0.00
N ARG A 73 1.31 11.53 -0.81
CA ARG A 73 2.58 11.69 -1.53
C ARG A 73 3.78 11.70 -0.57
N ALA A 74 3.68 12.42 0.53
CA ALA A 74 4.73 12.53 1.55
C ALA A 74 4.96 11.24 2.37
N ARG A 75 4.14 10.20 2.17
CA ARG A 75 4.16 8.96 2.96
C ARG A 75 4.33 7.70 2.12
N VAL A 76 4.48 7.86 0.81
CA VAL A 76 4.77 6.77 -0.13
C VAL A 76 6.21 6.95 -0.61
N GLU A 77 6.94 5.84 -0.82
CA GLU A 77 8.28 5.87 -1.38
C GLU A 77 8.25 6.54 -2.76
N GLU A 78 9.07 7.57 -2.91
CA GLU A 78 9.01 8.53 -4.02
C GLU A 78 9.39 7.90 -5.38
N SER A 79 10.18 6.81 -5.36
CA SER A 79 10.68 6.10 -6.54
C SER A 79 9.56 5.48 -7.38
N ASP A 80 8.66 4.73 -6.75
CA ASP A 80 7.71 3.87 -7.47
C ASP A 80 6.52 4.66 -8.03
N ILE A 81 6.13 5.73 -7.34
CA ILE A 81 5.08 6.66 -7.81
C ILE A 81 5.59 7.54 -8.95
N ALA A 82 6.84 8.03 -8.87
CA ALA A 82 7.41 8.86 -9.92
C ALA A 82 7.44 8.11 -11.26
N GLU A 83 7.80 6.81 -11.25
CA GLU A 83 7.78 5.97 -12.44
C GLU A 83 6.39 5.78 -13.06
N LEU A 84 5.33 5.79 -12.25
CA LEU A 84 3.93 5.70 -12.70
C LEU A 84 3.38 7.03 -13.23
N ALA A 85 3.83 8.15 -12.66
CA ALA A 85 3.36 9.49 -13.03
C ALA A 85 3.85 9.95 -14.42
N GLU A 86 4.93 9.36 -14.93
CA GLU A 86 5.49 9.64 -16.26
C GLU A 86 4.72 8.96 -17.42
N ARG A 87 3.63 8.23 -17.15
CA ARG A 87 2.80 7.65 -18.22
C ARG A 87 1.98 8.72 -18.93
N ASP A 88 2.40 9.06 -20.15
CA ASP A 88 1.66 9.95 -21.05
C ASP A 88 0.37 9.29 -21.59
N GLY A 89 -0.71 10.07 -21.66
CA GLY A 89 -1.95 9.71 -22.38
C GLY A 89 -3.20 9.40 -21.56
N GLU A 90 -3.11 9.29 -20.23
CA GLU A 90 -4.26 8.99 -19.36
C GLU A 90 -4.90 10.26 -18.76
N SER A 91 -6.23 10.27 -18.59
CA SER A 91 -6.94 11.37 -17.92
C SER A 91 -6.58 11.46 -16.44
N ASP A 92 -6.71 12.65 -15.84
CA ASP A 92 -6.42 12.86 -14.41
C ASP A 92 -7.19 11.92 -13.47
N SER A 93 -8.36 11.43 -13.89
CA SER A 93 -9.16 10.46 -13.12
C SER A 93 -8.62 9.04 -13.20
N GLU A 94 -8.11 8.63 -14.36
CA GLU A 94 -7.49 7.31 -14.56
C GLU A 94 -6.14 7.25 -13.83
N LYS A 95 -5.33 8.30 -13.95
CA LYS A 95 -4.07 8.43 -13.20
C LYS A 95 -4.31 8.34 -11.69
N LEU A 96 -5.35 9.00 -11.19
CA LEU A 96 -5.72 8.94 -9.77
C LEU A 96 -6.16 7.53 -9.34
N PHE A 97 -6.94 6.83 -10.16
CA PHE A 97 -7.38 5.47 -9.88
C PHE A 97 -6.18 4.49 -9.85
N VAL A 98 -5.29 4.59 -10.84
CA VAL A 98 -4.04 3.81 -10.90
C VAL A 98 -3.17 4.08 -9.68
N LEU A 99 -3.01 5.34 -9.26
CA LEU A 99 -2.26 5.69 -8.05
C LEU A 99 -2.87 5.12 -6.77
N ILE A 100 -4.20 5.14 -6.64
CA ILE A 100 -4.90 4.57 -5.47
C ILE A 100 -4.71 3.05 -5.41
N GLU A 101 -4.89 2.36 -6.53
CA GLU A 101 -4.74 0.91 -6.59
C GLU A 101 -3.27 0.49 -6.46
N ALA A 102 -2.34 1.23 -7.06
CA ALA A 102 -0.90 1.03 -6.83
C ALA A 102 -0.55 1.20 -5.35
N ARG A 103 -1.12 2.20 -4.67
CA ARG A 103 -0.88 2.40 -3.24
C ARG A 103 -1.45 1.27 -2.37
N ARG A 104 -2.65 0.79 -2.68
CA ARG A 104 -3.25 -0.36 -1.96
C ARG A 104 -2.42 -1.63 -2.21
N GLY A 105 -1.99 -1.82 -3.45
CA GLY A 105 -1.13 -2.89 -3.89
C GLY A 105 0.22 -2.88 -3.19
N GLN A 106 0.89 -1.73 -3.15
CA GLN A 106 2.17 -1.52 -2.46
C GLN A 106 2.05 -1.72 -0.96
N GLY A 107 0.97 -1.28 -0.33
CA GLY A 107 0.72 -1.55 1.09
C GLY A 107 0.63 -3.05 1.38
N LYS A 108 -0.16 -3.78 0.58
CA LYS A 108 -0.28 -5.23 0.69
C LYS A 108 1.05 -5.94 0.41
N TYR A 109 1.73 -5.58 -0.68
CA TYR A 109 3.04 -6.12 -1.05
C TYR A 109 4.06 -5.91 0.08
N ARG A 110 4.15 -4.69 0.62
CA ARG A 110 5.04 -4.35 1.73
C ARG A 110 4.76 -5.22 2.95
N ASP A 111 3.50 -5.35 3.34
CA ASP A 111 3.11 -6.11 4.53
C ASP A 111 3.43 -7.60 4.36
N GLU A 112 3.16 -8.17 3.19
CA GLU A 112 3.45 -9.57 2.87
C GLU A 112 4.96 -9.83 2.77
N LEU A 113 5.72 -8.93 2.14
CA LEU A 113 7.18 -9.00 2.05
C LEU A 113 7.82 -8.92 3.45
N LEU A 114 7.38 -7.98 4.29
CA LEU A 114 7.84 -7.88 5.67
C LEU A 114 7.53 -9.16 6.45
N ALA A 115 6.36 -9.77 6.24
CA ALA A 115 5.99 -11.01 6.91
C ALA A 115 6.94 -12.19 6.57
N LEU A 116 7.42 -12.29 5.32
CA LEU A 116 8.42 -13.30 4.93
C LEU A 116 9.74 -13.17 5.72
N TRP A 117 10.07 -11.96 6.15
CA TRP A 117 11.32 -11.61 6.83
C TRP A 117 11.15 -11.26 8.32
N ASP A 118 10.06 -11.72 8.93
CA ASP A 118 9.74 -11.53 10.36
C ASP A 118 9.64 -10.06 10.79
N GLY A 119 9.21 -9.18 9.88
CA GLY A 119 9.08 -7.74 10.09
C GLY A 119 10.43 -7.02 10.23
N ARG A 120 11.50 -7.54 9.62
CA ARG A 120 12.87 -7.05 9.77
C ARG A 120 13.56 -6.90 8.43
N CYS A 121 14.59 -6.07 8.41
CA CYS A 121 15.50 -5.98 7.27
C CYS A 121 16.15 -7.35 6.99
N SER A 122 16.19 -7.71 5.71
CA SER A 122 16.73 -8.99 5.23
C SER A 122 18.23 -9.15 5.44
N VAL A 123 18.97 -8.04 5.57
CA VAL A 123 20.43 -8.02 5.78
C VAL A 123 20.75 -7.70 7.24
N THR A 124 20.41 -6.50 7.72
CA THR A 124 20.83 -6.01 9.06
C THR A 124 19.99 -6.58 10.20
N GLY A 125 18.77 -7.03 9.90
CA GLY A 125 17.79 -7.46 10.91
C GLY A 125 17.18 -6.33 11.75
N CYS A 126 17.39 -5.08 11.34
CA CYS A 126 16.70 -3.91 11.87
C CYS A 126 15.18 -4.15 11.85
N ALA A 127 14.51 -3.87 12.98
CA ALA A 127 13.06 -4.00 13.14
C ALA A 127 12.32 -2.65 13.19
N VAL A 128 13.05 -1.54 12.96
CA VAL A 128 12.46 -0.20 12.98
C VAL A 128 11.72 0.00 11.66
N LEU A 129 10.46 -0.41 11.60
CA LEU A 129 9.65 -0.42 10.38
C LEU A 129 9.71 0.88 9.54
N PRO A 130 9.73 2.10 10.14
CA PRO A 130 9.81 3.34 9.36
C PRO A 130 11.09 3.53 8.54
N VAL A 131 12.18 2.83 8.86
CA VAL A 131 13.44 2.92 8.07
C VAL A 131 13.59 1.79 7.07
N ILE A 132 12.64 0.84 7.08
CA ILE A 132 12.64 -0.31 6.17
C ILE A 132 11.81 0.05 4.94
N ARG A 133 12.38 -0.21 3.77
CA ARG A 133 11.74 -0.09 2.47
C ARG A 133 11.48 -1.47 1.89
N ALA A 134 10.40 -1.58 1.11
CA ALA A 134 10.04 -2.79 0.41
C ALA A 134 10.61 -2.70 -1.02
N SER A 135 11.91 -2.94 -1.16
CA SER A 135 12.62 -2.78 -2.43
C SER A 135 12.28 -3.92 -3.37
N HIS A 136 11.95 -3.62 -4.63
CA HIS A 136 11.69 -4.62 -5.66
C HIS A 136 12.98 -5.09 -6.33
N ALA A 137 13.10 -6.41 -6.56
CA ALA A 137 14.22 -6.97 -7.32
C ALA A 137 14.05 -6.73 -8.82
N LYS A 138 12.85 -6.99 -9.35
CA LYS A 138 12.44 -6.56 -10.69
C LYS A 138 11.65 -5.27 -10.57
N ALA A 139 12.18 -4.20 -11.18
CA ALA A 139 11.60 -2.86 -11.10
C ALA A 139 10.12 -2.84 -11.52
N TRP A 140 9.33 -2.02 -10.84
CA TRP A 140 7.87 -1.95 -11.02
C TRP A 140 7.44 -1.70 -12.46
N ARG A 141 8.18 -0.85 -13.19
CA ARG A 141 7.96 -0.54 -14.61
C ARG A 141 8.06 -1.78 -15.51
N ASP A 142 8.97 -2.69 -15.20
CA ASP A 142 9.27 -3.88 -16.01
C ASP A 142 8.48 -5.11 -15.54
N SER A 143 7.85 -5.02 -14.37
CA SER A 143 6.99 -6.05 -13.79
C SER A 143 5.56 -6.01 -14.36
N SER A 144 5.00 -7.19 -14.58
CA SER A 144 3.56 -7.41 -14.79
C SER A 144 2.75 -7.11 -13.53
N ASP A 145 1.44 -6.95 -13.67
CA ASP A 145 0.55 -6.65 -12.54
C ASP A 145 0.58 -7.69 -11.42
N TRP A 146 0.86 -8.95 -11.76
CA TRP A 146 1.07 -10.01 -10.77
C TRP A 146 2.42 -9.88 -10.07
N GLU A 147 3.52 -9.67 -10.82
CA GLU A 147 4.89 -9.54 -10.27
C GLU A 147 5.03 -8.30 -9.37
N ARG A 148 4.27 -7.24 -9.64
CA ARG A 148 4.20 -6.02 -8.81
C ARG A 148 3.71 -6.28 -7.39
N LEU A 149 2.82 -7.25 -7.24
CA LEU A 149 2.17 -7.59 -5.97
C LEU A 149 2.74 -8.86 -5.34
N ASP A 150 3.69 -9.54 -6.00
CA ASP A 150 4.31 -10.75 -5.49
C ASP A 150 5.36 -10.40 -4.42
N PRO A 151 5.19 -10.79 -3.15
CA PRO A 151 6.14 -10.52 -2.08
C PRO A 151 7.49 -11.24 -2.28
N ASN A 152 7.63 -12.15 -3.26
CA ASN A 152 8.91 -12.72 -3.62
C ASN A 152 9.73 -11.82 -4.55
N ASN A 153 9.13 -10.80 -5.17
CA ASN A 153 9.79 -9.87 -6.08
C ASN A 153 10.55 -8.76 -5.34
N GLY A 154 11.22 -9.08 -4.22
CA GLY A 154 11.93 -8.05 -3.46
C GLY A 154 12.46 -8.47 -2.12
N LEU A 155 13.04 -7.47 -1.43
CA LEU A 155 13.66 -7.60 -0.12
C LEU A 155 13.30 -6.40 0.78
N PRO A 156 12.99 -6.62 2.07
CA PRO A 156 12.88 -5.52 3.02
C PRO A 156 14.28 -5.04 3.41
N LEU A 157 14.63 -3.81 3.02
CA LEU A 157 15.97 -3.24 3.19
C LEU A 157 15.92 -1.95 3.99
N THR A 158 16.98 -1.61 4.72
CA THR A 158 17.12 -0.26 5.27
C THR A 158 17.37 0.74 4.15
N ALA A 159 16.97 2.00 4.33
CA ALA A 159 17.03 3.03 3.27
C ALA A 159 18.38 3.13 2.52
N ASN A 160 19.51 2.89 3.21
CA ASN A 160 20.82 2.85 2.57
C ASN A 160 21.02 1.61 1.69
N LEU A 161 20.64 0.42 2.17
CA LEU A 161 20.76 -0.84 1.43
C LEU A 161 19.80 -0.87 0.23
N ASP A 162 18.60 -0.36 0.42
CA ASP A 162 17.61 -0.13 -0.63
C ASP A 162 18.19 0.73 -1.76
N ALA A 163 18.76 1.89 -1.42
CA ALA A 163 19.35 2.79 -2.40
C ALA A 163 20.54 2.19 -3.17
N LEU A 164 21.30 1.28 -2.54
CA LEU A 164 22.39 0.53 -3.18
C LEU A 164 21.86 -0.57 -4.08
N PHE A 165 20.85 -1.31 -3.63
CA PHE A 165 20.27 -2.43 -4.36
C PHE A 165 19.52 -1.96 -5.60
N ASP A 166 18.69 -0.92 -5.49
CA ASP A 166 17.95 -0.34 -6.63
C ASP A 166 18.89 0.18 -7.72
N ARG A 167 20.06 0.70 -7.34
CA ARG A 167 21.11 1.18 -8.25
C ARG A 167 22.03 0.08 -8.79
N GLY A 168 21.85 -1.17 -8.37
CA GLY A 168 22.72 -2.27 -8.78
C GLY A 168 24.13 -2.21 -8.19
N LEU A 169 24.35 -1.44 -7.11
CA LEU A 169 25.64 -1.38 -6.42
C LEU A 169 25.86 -2.61 -5.52
N ILE A 170 24.76 -3.23 -5.09
CA ILE A 170 24.76 -4.53 -4.40
C ILE A 170 23.70 -5.44 -5.01
N GLY A 171 23.90 -6.75 -4.90
CA GLY A 171 22.93 -7.78 -5.27
C GLY A 171 23.12 -9.02 -4.40
N PHE A 172 22.39 -10.10 -4.68
CA PHE A 172 22.48 -11.33 -3.91
C PHE A 172 22.49 -12.57 -4.80
N ASP A 173 23.33 -13.55 -4.46
CA ASP A 173 23.35 -14.85 -5.12
C ASP A 173 22.25 -15.79 -4.59
N ASP A 174 22.14 -16.98 -5.19
CA ASP A 174 21.14 -18.00 -4.82
C ASP A 174 21.39 -18.58 -3.41
N ALA A 175 22.57 -18.36 -2.82
CA ALA A 175 22.88 -18.72 -1.43
C ALA A 175 22.61 -17.56 -0.44
N GLY A 176 22.21 -16.39 -0.93
CA GLY A 176 22.00 -15.17 -0.16
C GLY A 176 23.29 -14.43 0.22
N GLN A 177 24.41 -14.70 -0.44
CA GLN A 177 25.63 -13.91 -0.30
C GLN A 177 25.50 -12.61 -1.08
N MET A 178 26.03 -11.53 -0.52
CA MET A 178 26.01 -10.22 -1.15
C MET A 178 27.06 -10.14 -2.24
N LEU A 179 26.64 -9.75 -3.44
CA LEU A 179 27.48 -9.40 -4.58
C LEU A 179 27.66 -7.88 -4.58
N LEU A 180 28.86 -7.41 -4.93
CA LEU A 180 29.22 -5.99 -4.89
C LEU A 180 29.60 -5.50 -6.29
N SER A 181 29.16 -4.31 -6.66
CA SER A 181 29.62 -3.64 -7.88
C SER A 181 31.08 -3.19 -7.74
N HIS A 182 31.81 -3.22 -8.85
CA HIS A 182 33.18 -2.68 -8.94
C HIS A 182 33.26 -1.16 -8.72
N GLU A 183 32.12 -0.46 -8.69
CA GLU A 183 32.05 0.97 -8.42
C GLU A 183 32.26 1.31 -6.93
N LEU A 184 32.10 0.35 -6.02
CA LEU A 184 32.33 0.54 -4.58
C LEU A 184 33.78 0.26 -4.22
N CYS A 185 34.45 1.21 -3.57
CA CYS A 185 35.80 1.02 -3.03
C CYS A 185 35.77 0.50 -1.58
N ASP A 186 36.87 -0.09 -1.12
CA ASP A 186 36.97 -0.68 0.24
C ASP A 186 36.61 0.32 1.34
N ALA A 187 36.99 1.60 1.19
CA ALA A 187 36.66 2.64 2.17
C ALA A 187 35.14 2.89 2.25
N ASP A 188 34.42 2.85 1.14
CA ASP A 188 32.97 3.00 1.12
C ASP A 188 32.29 1.75 1.72
N LEU A 189 32.80 0.55 1.42
CA LEU A 189 32.29 -0.70 1.98
C LEU A 189 32.39 -0.71 3.51
N ASP A 190 33.53 -0.28 4.06
CA ASP A 190 33.74 -0.16 5.50
C ASP A 190 32.75 0.84 6.14
N LEU A 191 32.55 2.00 5.52
CA LEU A 191 31.61 3.02 6.00
C LEU A 191 30.15 2.54 5.94
N LEU A 192 29.80 1.73 4.94
CA LEU A 192 28.46 1.19 4.74
C LEU A 192 28.21 -0.12 5.52
N GLY A 193 29.26 -0.73 6.09
CA GLY A 193 29.19 -2.00 6.82
C GLY A 193 28.94 -3.20 5.91
N LEU A 194 29.57 -3.23 4.74
CA LEU A 194 29.41 -4.25 3.70
C LEU A 194 30.72 -5.03 3.49
N PRO A 195 30.67 -6.28 2.97
CA PRO A 195 29.47 -7.04 2.61
C PRO A 195 28.76 -7.64 3.83
N ALA A 196 27.45 -7.88 3.69
CA ALA A 196 26.66 -8.60 4.68
C ALA A 196 25.64 -9.53 3.98
N PRO A 197 25.59 -10.82 4.33
CA PRO A 197 24.68 -11.75 3.68
C PRO A 197 23.23 -11.52 4.11
N LEU A 198 22.30 -12.12 3.37
CA LEU A 198 20.92 -12.24 3.81
C LEU A 198 20.83 -13.12 5.06
N ARG A 199 19.93 -12.74 5.97
CA ARG A 199 19.69 -13.46 7.23
C ARG A 199 18.99 -14.81 7.04
N LYS A 200 18.32 -14.99 5.90
CA LYS A 200 17.63 -16.21 5.50
C LYS A 200 18.05 -16.53 4.07
N ARG A 201 18.08 -17.83 3.73
CA ARG A 201 18.20 -18.22 2.32
C ARG A 201 16.95 -17.77 1.56
N PRO A 202 17.11 -17.16 0.36
CA PRO A 202 15.98 -16.87 -0.50
C PRO A 202 15.18 -18.14 -0.83
N THR A 203 13.87 -17.99 -1.04
CA THR A 203 13.05 -19.06 -1.62
C THR A 203 13.36 -19.23 -3.12
N GLU A 204 12.98 -20.34 -3.73
CA GLU A 204 13.15 -20.55 -5.17
C GLU A 204 12.48 -19.44 -6.00
N ALA A 205 11.31 -18.96 -5.55
CA ALA A 205 10.61 -17.83 -6.17
C ALA A 205 11.40 -16.51 -6.04
N GLN A 206 11.99 -16.23 -4.88
CA GLN A 206 12.84 -15.05 -4.70
C GLN A 206 14.13 -15.13 -5.53
N MET A 207 14.73 -16.32 -5.62
CA MET A 207 15.95 -16.53 -6.42
C MET A 207 15.73 -16.17 -7.89
N HIS A 208 14.54 -16.42 -8.43
CA HIS A 208 14.20 -16.03 -9.80
C HIS A 208 14.37 -14.51 -10.01
N TYR A 209 13.75 -13.68 -9.17
CA TYR A 209 13.87 -12.22 -9.30
C TYR A 209 15.26 -11.69 -8.95
N LEU A 210 15.92 -12.27 -7.95
CA LEU A 210 17.30 -11.89 -7.61
C LEU A 210 18.28 -12.24 -8.73
N ARG A 211 18.00 -13.29 -9.52
CA ARG A 211 18.75 -13.62 -10.73
C ARG A 211 18.56 -12.58 -11.82
N ASP A 212 17.32 -12.21 -12.09
CA ASP A 212 17.03 -11.16 -13.07
C ASP A 212 17.70 -9.83 -12.68
N HIS A 213 17.70 -9.49 -11.38
CA HIS A 213 18.36 -8.28 -10.85
C HIS A 213 19.88 -8.30 -11.08
N ARG A 214 20.58 -9.37 -10.68
CA ARG A 214 22.04 -9.45 -10.88
C ARG A 214 22.43 -9.50 -12.36
N GLU A 215 21.63 -10.14 -13.21
CA GLU A 215 21.87 -10.18 -14.66
C GLU A 215 21.70 -8.79 -15.28
N ARG A 216 20.66 -8.04 -14.87
CA ARG A 216 20.42 -6.67 -15.33
C ARG A 216 21.58 -5.73 -15.00
N TYR A 217 22.17 -5.87 -13.81
CA TYR A 217 23.25 -5.01 -13.32
C TYR A 217 24.65 -5.62 -13.49
N ALA A 218 24.76 -6.76 -14.16
CA ALA A 218 26.02 -7.49 -14.39
C ALA A 218 26.84 -7.75 -13.10
N LEU A 219 26.15 -8.10 -12.01
CA LEU A 219 26.77 -8.48 -10.74
C LEU A 219 27.16 -9.96 -10.79
N THR A 220 28.44 -10.25 -10.54
CA THR A 220 29.04 -11.61 -10.61
C THR A 220 29.43 -12.14 -9.24
#